data_AF-A0A374C3M7-F1
#
_entry.id   AF-A0A374C3M7-F1
#
_cell.length_a   1.000
_cell.length_b   1.000
_cell.length_c   1.000
_cell.angle_alpha   90.00
_cell.angle_beta   90.00
_cell.angle_gamma   90.00
#
_symmetry.space_group_name_H-M   'P 1'
#
loop_
_entity.id
_entity.type
_entity.pdbx_description
1 polymer ?
#
loop_
_entity_poly.entity_id
_entity_poly.type
_entity_poly.pdbx_seq_one_letter_code
_entity_poly.pdbx_strand_id
1 'polypeptide(L)'
;MGIFAYLGASVLFILNIFLIISNRVWKNIQEYKMPVLCFLFSIFVVIGYNLAGRYTSYYKWTAILPMLLGLLLWSRNVKQKINTAIIGITSLILLVAFVIKYPLYGETPCDRIKAFVEKQNFKPTDRIAAPFCTFYALKPTNRFTYFYQIYPQNLIGDVDYIIIPTSDKEYSYNKAGMNKYLNEKQKDTRLCVEKIDFSLNPNIALYKITKK
;
A
#
# COMPACT_ATOMS: atom_id res chain seq x y z
N MET A 1 -6.35 3.79 -1.58
CA MET A 1 -5.74 3.37 -0.29
C MET A 1 -4.42 4.08 0.06
N GLY A 2 -4.05 5.22 -0.54
CA GLY A 2 -2.77 5.87 -0.22
C GLY A 2 -2.79 6.87 0.93
N ILE A 3 -3.97 7.31 1.37
CA ILE A 3 -4.09 8.31 2.44
C ILE A 3 -3.81 7.70 3.83
N PHE A 4 -4.20 6.44 4.06
CA PHE A 4 -3.98 5.73 5.34
C PHE A 4 -2.50 5.64 5.70
N ALA A 5 -1.66 5.41 4.69
CA ALA A 5 -0.28 5.07 4.90
C ALA A 5 0.66 6.29 4.94
N TYR A 6 0.25 7.42 4.37
CA TYR A 6 1.01 8.69 4.49
C TYR A 6 0.56 9.51 5.69
N LEU A 7 -0.74 9.77 5.85
CA LEU A 7 -1.21 10.60 6.96
C LEU A 7 -0.96 9.94 8.32
N GLY A 8 -1.30 8.65 8.45
CA GLY A 8 -1.10 7.91 9.70
C GLY A 8 0.37 7.81 10.08
N ALA A 9 1.25 7.45 9.14
CA ALA A 9 2.69 7.39 9.38
C ALA A 9 3.28 8.76 9.74
N SER A 10 2.87 9.82 9.04
CA SER A 10 3.31 11.20 9.35
C SER A 10 2.86 11.65 10.73
N VAL A 11 1.60 11.38 11.11
CA VAL A 11 1.08 11.72 12.45
C VAL A 11 1.85 10.96 13.53
N LEU A 12 2.07 9.65 13.35
CA LEU A 12 2.85 8.83 14.28
C LEU A 12 4.30 9.30 14.40
N PHE A 13 4.91 9.71 13.29
CA PHE A 13 6.25 10.25 13.26
C PHE A 13 6.34 11.58 14.04
N ILE A 14 5.46 12.54 13.73
CA ILE A 14 5.41 13.84 14.39
C ILE A 14 5.14 13.66 15.89
N LEU A 15 4.24 12.76 16.26
CA LEU A 15 3.94 12.47 17.67
C LEU A 15 5.17 11.94 18.42
N ASN A 16 5.93 11.00 17.83
CA ASN A 16 7.15 10.50 18.46
C ASN A 16 8.21 11.60 18.63
N ILE A 17 8.39 12.46 17.62
CA ILE A 17 9.28 13.63 17.71
C ILE A 17 8.83 14.58 18.84
N PHE A 18 7.53 14.88 18.90
CA PHE A 18 6.97 15.72 19.94
C PHE A 18 7.22 15.14 21.33
N LEU A 19 6.99 13.84 21.54
CA LEU A 19 7.25 13.16 22.81
C LEU A 19 8.74 13.14 23.19
N ILE A 20 9.65 13.04 22.20
CA ILE A 20 11.09 13.13 22.44
C ILE A 20 11.48 14.53 22.94
N ILE A 21 10.91 15.57 22.32
CA ILE A 21 11.20 16.98 22.64
C ILE A 21 10.58 17.36 23.99
N SER A 22 9.29 17.08 24.19
CA SER A 22 8.55 17.47 25.40
C SER A 22 9.12 16.83 26.66
N ASN A 23 9.56 15.57 26.56
CA ASN A 23 10.14 14.83 27.68
C ASN A 23 11.64 15.06 27.84
N ARG A 24 12.25 15.92 27.01
CA ARG A 24 13.67 16.26 27.05
C ARG A 24 14.56 15.03 27.18
N VAL A 25 14.32 14.04 26.33
CA VAL A 25 14.92 12.70 26.38
C VAL A 25 16.44 12.71 26.54
N TRP A 26 17.12 13.70 25.95
CA TRP A 26 18.57 13.89 26.04
C TRP A 26 19.08 14.06 27.48
N LYS A 27 18.23 14.49 28.42
CA LYS A 27 18.58 14.61 29.84
C LYS A 27 18.42 13.31 30.62
N ASN A 28 17.61 12.35 30.13
CA ASN A 28 17.27 11.11 30.84
C ASN A 28 17.15 9.91 29.91
N ILE A 29 18.18 9.68 29.07
CA ILE A 29 18.08 8.74 27.94
C ILE A 29 17.83 7.29 28.37
N GLN A 30 18.27 6.89 29.56
CA GLN A 30 18.03 5.54 30.09
C GLN A 30 16.54 5.27 30.35
N GLU A 31 15.80 6.28 30.78
CA GLU A 31 14.36 6.17 31.07
C GLU A 31 13.54 6.01 29.78
N TYR A 32 14.00 6.60 28.67
CA TYR A 32 13.29 6.62 27.38
C TYR A 32 13.96 5.76 26.30
N LYS A 33 14.91 4.89 26.66
CA LYS A 33 15.71 4.12 25.71
C LYS A 33 14.85 3.30 24.74
N MET A 34 13.90 2.54 25.27
CA MET A 34 13.07 1.63 24.47
C MET A 34 12.16 2.35 23.47
N PRO A 35 11.36 3.36 23.85
CA PRO A 35 10.54 4.09 22.88
C PRO A 35 11.37 4.77 21.80
N VAL A 36 12.56 5.32 22.14
CA VAL A 36 13.48 5.92 21.17
C VAL A 36 14.04 4.89 20.19
N LEU A 37 14.45 3.71 20.66
CA LEU A 37 14.94 2.64 19.79
C LEU A 37 13.87 2.17 18.79
N CYS A 38 12.63 1.99 19.25
CA CYS A 38 11.50 1.63 18.38
C CYS A 38 11.26 2.70 17.30
N PHE A 39 11.35 3.98 17.67
CA PHE A 39 11.22 5.07 16.73
C PHE A 39 12.37 5.11 15.71
N LEU A 40 13.63 4.97 16.15
CA LEU A 40 14.80 4.93 15.26
C LEU A 40 14.76 3.75 14.30
N PHE A 41 14.35 2.56 14.77
CA PHE A 41 14.16 1.40 13.91
C PHE A 41 13.11 1.68 12.81
N SER A 42 12.03 2.37 13.15
CA SER A 42 11.00 2.78 12.17
C SER A 42 11.57 3.72 11.10
N ILE A 43 12.43 4.67 11.48
CA ILE A 43 13.13 5.57 10.54
C ILE A 43 14.05 4.77 9.63
N PHE A 44 14.86 3.88 10.21
CA PHE A 44 15.76 3.00 9.46
C PHE A 44 15.01 2.18 8.42
N VAL A 45 13.85 1.62 8.78
CA VAL A 45 12.99 0.88 7.86
C VAL A 45 12.55 1.77 6.69
N VAL A 46 12.06 2.98 6.95
CA VAL A 46 11.64 3.91 5.89
C VAL A 46 12.80 4.23 4.95
N ILE A 47 13.97 4.58 5.49
CA ILE A 47 15.15 4.93 4.70
C ILE A 47 15.67 3.71 3.92
N GLY A 48 15.83 2.57 4.58
CA GLY A 48 16.37 1.34 4.01
C GLY A 48 15.52 0.79 2.86
N TYR A 49 14.18 0.78 3.00
CA TYR A 49 13.30 0.33 1.91
C TYR A 49 13.31 1.29 0.72
N ASN A 50 13.41 2.60 0.95
CA ASN A 50 13.54 3.59 -0.12
C ASN A 50 14.88 3.45 -0.86
N LEU A 51 15.99 3.29 -0.13
CA LEU A 51 17.32 3.07 -0.71
C LEU A 51 17.39 1.76 -1.50
N ALA A 52 16.67 0.72 -1.07
CA ALA A 52 16.57 -0.55 -1.79
C ALA A 52 15.65 -0.50 -3.02
N GLY A 53 15.06 0.66 -3.36
CA GLY A 53 14.14 0.81 -4.49
C GLY A 53 12.86 -0.01 -4.37
N ARG A 54 12.52 -0.48 -3.16
CA ARG A 54 11.36 -1.35 -2.94
C ARG A 54 10.12 -0.52 -2.67
N TYR A 55 8.98 -1.07 -3.10
CA TYR A 55 7.66 -0.43 -2.99
C TYR A 55 7.31 -0.08 -1.54
N THR A 56 7.46 1.20 -1.20
CA THR A 56 7.26 1.73 0.15
C THR A 56 5.86 1.44 0.69
N SER A 57 4.82 1.50 -0.16
CA SER A 57 3.44 1.35 0.33
C SER A 57 3.09 -0.06 0.82
N TYR A 58 3.76 -1.12 0.36
CA TYR A 58 3.53 -2.49 0.86
C TYR A 58 4.26 -2.73 2.17
N TYR A 59 5.50 -2.24 2.32
CA TYR A 59 6.29 -2.45 3.54
C TYR A 59 6.04 -1.40 4.63
N LYS A 60 5.15 -0.42 4.42
CA LYS A 60 4.85 0.64 5.40
C LYS A 60 4.48 0.12 6.79
N TRP A 61 3.81 -1.03 6.90
CA TRP A 61 3.50 -1.64 8.19
C TRP A 61 4.76 -1.97 9.01
N THR A 62 5.88 -2.30 8.36
CA THR A 62 7.16 -2.55 9.03
C THR A 62 7.75 -1.30 9.68
N ALA A 63 7.34 -0.10 9.22
CA ALA A 63 7.69 1.18 9.86
C ALA A 63 6.61 1.65 10.84
N ILE A 64 5.34 1.36 10.59
CA ILE A 64 4.23 1.79 11.45
C ILE A 64 4.17 0.99 12.75
N LEU A 65 4.36 -0.33 12.70
CA LEU A 65 4.27 -1.19 13.90
C LEU A 65 5.27 -0.79 14.99
N PRO A 66 6.56 -0.55 14.70
CA PRO A 66 7.49 -0.13 15.74
C PRO A 66 7.18 1.29 16.26
N MET A 67 6.64 2.21 15.45
CA MET A 67 6.15 3.51 15.94
C MET A 67 4.99 3.35 16.92
N LEU A 68 4.02 2.47 16.64
CA LEU A 68 2.91 2.16 17.54
C LEU A 68 3.38 1.51 18.84
N LEU A 69 4.31 0.56 18.75
CA LEU A 69 4.96 -0.04 19.92
C LEU A 69 5.70 1.02 20.76
N GLY A 70 6.38 1.97 20.10
CA GLY A 70 6.99 3.12 20.76
C GLY A 70 5.98 3.92 21.58
N LEU A 71 4.80 4.23 21.03
CA LEU A 71 3.72 4.94 21.74
C LEU A 71 3.21 4.18 22.97
N LEU A 72 3.07 2.85 22.89
CA LEU A 72 2.70 2.04 24.06
C LEU A 72 3.77 2.09 25.16
N LEU A 73 5.05 2.21 24.79
CA LEU A 73 6.13 2.34 25.76
C LEU A 73 6.15 3.73 26.40
N TRP A 74 5.77 4.78 25.66
CA TRP A 74 5.61 6.13 26.19
C TRP A 74 4.50 6.23 27.25
N SER A 75 3.40 5.48 27.10
CA SER A 75 2.26 5.52 28.04
C SER A 75 2.49 4.73 29.34
N ARG A 76 3.49 3.83 29.37
CA ARG A 76 3.82 3.03 30.55
C ARG A 76 4.47 3.84 31.68
N ASN A 77 5.05 5.00 31.38
CA ASN A 77 5.74 5.81 32.38
C ASN A 77 4.75 6.61 33.24
N VAL A 78 4.40 6.07 34.42
CA VAL A 78 3.34 6.55 35.33
C VAL A 78 3.54 8.01 35.78
N LYS A 79 4.78 8.50 35.78
CA LYS A 79 5.11 9.90 36.12
C LYS A 79 4.61 10.90 35.09
N GLN A 80 4.29 10.47 33.87
CA GLN A 80 3.94 11.34 32.75
C GLN A 80 2.55 11.04 32.21
N LYS A 81 1.53 11.19 33.07
CA LYS A 81 0.10 11.04 32.71
C LYS A 81 -0.31 11.86 31.48
N ILE A 82 0.38 12.97 31.22
CA ILE A 82 0.20 13.82 30.04
C ILE A 82 0.52 13.06 28.74
N ASN A 83 1.55 12.20 28.72
CA ASN A 83 1.87 11.37 27.54
C ASN A 83 0.71 10.45 27.18
N THR A 84 0.11 9.81 28.18
CA THR A 84 -1.05 8.93 27.98
C THR A 84 -2.24 9.69 27.40
N ALA A 85 -2.49 10.91 27.88
CA ALA A 85 -3.54 11.78 27.34
C ALA A 85 -3.28 12.16 25.87
N ILE A 86 -2.05 12.58 25.53
CA ILE A 86 -1.66 12.93 24.15
C ILE A 86 -1.83 11.74 23.20
N ILE A 87 -1.38 10.55 23.62
CA ILE A 87 -1.50 9.33 22.84
C ILE A 87 -2.98 8.95 22.64
N GLY A 88 -3.79 9.07 23.69
CA GLY A 88 -5.24 8.81 23.62
C GLY A 88 -5.95 9.75 22.64
N ILE A 89 -5.70 11.06 22.73
CA ILE A 89 -6.28 12.07 21.83
C ILE A 89 -5.85 11.80 20.38
N THR A 90 -4.57 11.51 20.16
CA THR A 90 -4.04 11.24 18.82
C THR A 90 -4.65 9.96 18.22
N SER A 91 -4.81 8.92 19.05
CA SER A 91 -5.46 7.67 18.64
C SER A 91 -6.92 7.90 18.25
N LEU A 92 -7.64 8.74 18.98
CA LEU A 92 -9.02 9.11 18.67
C LEU A 92 -9.11 9.89 17.35
N ILE A 93 -8.23 10.88 17.13
CA ILE A 93 -8.17 11.64 15.87
C ILE A 93 -7.90 10.71 14.68
N LEU A 94 -6.93 9.79 14.83
CA LEU A 94 -6.61 8.82 13.79
C LEU A 94 -7.80 7.87 13.52
N LEU A 95 -8.49 7.42 14.57
CA LEU A 95 -9.67 6.57 14.44
C LEU A 95 -10.81 7.30 13.71
N VAL A 96 -11.14 8.53 14.12
CA VAL A 96 -12.20 9.33 13.47
C VAL A 96 -11.85 9.61 12.01
N ALA A 97 -10.60 10.03 11.75
CA ALA A 97 -10.12 10.26 10.38
C ALA A 97 -10.15 8.98 9.52
N PHE A 98 -10.00 7.80 10.14
CA PHE A 98 -10.10 6.51 9.49
C PHE A 98 -11.55 6.14 9.16
N VAL A 99 -12.44 6.21 10.15
CA VAL A 99 -13.84 5.82 10.03
C VAL A 99 -14.58 6.67 8.99
N ILE A 100 -14.30 7.98 8.92
CA ILE A 100 -14.93 8.88 7.92
C ILE A 100 -14.58 8.50 6.47
N LYS A 101 -13.43 7.85 6.25
CA LYS A 101 -12.96 7.50 4.90
C LYS A 101 -13.34 6.08 4.47
N TYR A 102 -13.76 5.24 5.39
CA TYR A 102 -14.22 3.90 5.06
C TYR A 102 -15.74 3.93 4.86
N PRO A 103 -16.26 3.49 3.71
CA PRO A 103 -17.69 3.28 3.58
C PRO A 103 -18.09 2.19 4.59
N LEU A 104 -18.78 2.58 5.66
CA LEU A 104 -19.31 1.67 6.68
C LEU A 104 -20.42 0.77 6.12
N TYR A 105 -21.02 1.19 4.99
CA TYR A 105 -22.10 0.50 4.29
C TYR A 105 -21.89 0.61 2.77
N GLY A 106 -22.32 -0.41 2.03
CA GLY A 106 -22.24 -0.47 0.56
C GLY A 106 -21.03 -1.25 0.02
N GLU A 107 -20.96 -1.36 -1.31
CA GLU A 107 -19.89 -2.10 -1.98
C GLU A 107 -18.52 -1.44 -1.82
N THR A 108 -17.52 -2.25 -1.48
CA THR A 108 -16.14 -1.80 -1.44
C THR A 108 -15.51 -1.81 -2.84
N PRO A 109 -14.41 -1.08 -3.07
CA PRO A 109 -13.65 -1.18 -4.31
C PRO A 109 -13.18 -2.61 -4.63
N CYS A 110 -12.96 -3.45 -3.62
CA CYS A 110 -12.59 -4.85 -3.80
C CYS A 110 -13.73 -5.67 -4.39
N ASP A 111 -14.97 -5.42 -3.95
CA ASP A 111 -16.16 -6.14 -4.44
C ASP A 111 -16.40 -5.85 -5.93
N ARG A 112 -16.28 -4.57 -6.33
CA ARG A 112 -16.43 -4.16 -7.74
C ARG A 112 -15.35 -4.72 -8.66
N ILE A 113 -14.11 -4.82 -8.16
CA ILE A 113 -13.01 -5.45 -8.90
C ILE A 113 -13.24 -6.94 -9.03
N LYS A 114 -13.68 -7.60 -7.95
CA LYS A 114 -14.03 -9.02 -7.98
C LYS A 114 -15.11 -9.31 -9.01
N ALA A 115 -16.20 -8.53 -9.01
CA ALA A 115 -17.27 -8.65 -9.99
C ALA A 115 -16.78 -8.44 -11.44
N PHE A 116 -15.91 -7.45 -11.68
CA PHE A 116 -15.31 -7.25 -13.00
C PHE A 116 -14.50 -8.46 -13.46
N VAL A 117 -13.68 -9.02 -12.55
CA VAL A 117 -12.82 -10.18 -12.82
C VAL A 117 -13.64 -11.43 -13.12
N GLU A 118 -14.68 -11.69 -12.32
CA GLU A 118 -15.56 -12.86 -12.47
C GLU A 118 -16.27 -12.85 -13.83
N LYS A 119 -16.67 -11.67 -14.32
CA LYS A 119 -17.27 -11.51 -15.66
C LYS A 119 -16.34 -11.93 -16.81
N GLN A 120 -15.02 -11.89 -16.63
CA GLN A 120 -14.06 -12.14 -17.72
C GLN A 120 -13.90 -13.63 -18.04
N ASN A 121 -14.37 -14.53 -17.16
CA ASN A 121 -14.25 -15.98 -17.33
C ASN A 121 -12.82 -16.45 -17.67
N PHE A 122 -11.82 -15.90 -16.95
CA PHE A 122 -10.42 -16.30 -17.14
C PHE A 122 -10.22 -17.79 -16.93
N LYS A 123 -9.40 -18.42 -17.76
CA LYS A 123 -8.98 -19.80 -17.55
C LYS A 123 -7.95 -19.85 -16.42
N PRO A 124 -7.89 -20.93 -15.64
CA PRO A 124 -6.88 -21.09 -14.58
C PRO A 124 -5.43 -21.06 -15.08
N THR A 125 -5.21 -21.27 -16.37
CA THR A 125 -3.90 -21.25 -17.03
C THR A 125 -3.50 -19.88 -17.56
N ASP A 126 -4.45 -18.93 -17.65
CA ASP A 126 -4.19 -17.61 -18.22
C ASP A 126 -3.21 -16.85 -17.33
N ARG A 127 -2.17 -16.28 -17.93
CA ARG A 127 -1.18 -15.47 -17.24
C ARG A 127 -1.61 -14.02 -17.25
N ILE A 128 -1.80 -13.42 -16.08
CA ILE A 128 -2.39 -12.09 -15.94
C ILE A 128 -1.38 -11.15 -15.26
N ALA A 129 -1.05 -10.04 -15.92
CA ALA A 129 -0.35 -8.93 -15.28
C ALA A 129 -1.36 -7.93 -14.71
N ALA A 130 -1.27 -7.63 -13.41
CA ALA A 130 -2.18 -6.72 -12.74
C ALA A 130 -1.48 -5.88 -11.65
N PRO A 131 -2.08 -4.78 -11.19
CA PRO A 131 -1.64 -4.10 -9.97
C PRO A 131 -1.83 -4.95 -8.71
N PHE A 132 -1.00 -4.77 -7.70
CA PHE A 132 -1.11 -5.54 -6.45
C PHE A 132 -2.37 -5.25 -5.60
N CYS A 133 -2.63 -3.99 -5.25
CA CYS A 133 -3.40 -3.67 -4.03
C CYS A 133 -4.78 -4.32 -3.92
N THR A 134 -5.69 -4.06 -4.85
CA THR A 134 -7.07 -4.59 -4.82
C THR A 134 -7.27 -5.80 -5.73
N PHE A 135 -6.28 -6.16 -6.53
CA PHE A 135 -6.35 -7.32 -7.40
C PHE A 135 -5.70 -8.56 -6.78
N TYR A 136 -5.31 -8.50 -5.49
CA TYR A 136 -4.99 -9.72 -4.74
C TYR A 136 -6.14 -10.73 -4.75
N ALA A 137 -7.39 -10.27 -4.92
CA ALA A 137 -8.55 -11.13 -5.12
C ALA A 137 -8.46 -12.04 -6.37
N LEU A 138 -7.56 -11.77 -7.34
CA LEU A 138 -7.30 -12.65 -8.48
C LEU A 138 -6.50 -13.91 -8.11
N LYS A 139 -5.67 -13.86 -7.06
CA LYS A 139 -4.74 -14.94 -6.73
C LYS A 139 -5.43 -16.28 -6.43
N PRO A 140 -6.57 -16.31 -5.70
CA PRO A 140 -7.32 -17.54 -5.45
C PRO A 140 -7.95 -18.15 -6.70
N THR A 141 -8.40 -17.34 -7.65
CA THR A 141 -9.10 -17.80 -8.87
C THR A 141 -8.15 -18.05 -10.04
N ASN A 142 -7.00 -17.38 -10.07
CA ASN A 142 -5.97 -17.57 -11.07
C ASN A 142 -4.56 -17.52 -10.45
N ARG A 143 -3.91 -18.69 -10.40
CA ARG A 143 -2.58 -18.87 -9.80
C ARG A 143 -1.49 -18.09 -10.52
N PHE A 144 -1.64 -17.84 -11.82
CA PHE A 144 -0.66 -17.17 -12.68
C PHE A 144 -0.91 -15.66 -12.79
N THR A 145 -1.30 -15.05 -11.68
CA THR A 145 -1.40 -13.59 -11.57
C THR A 145 -0.07 -13.00 -11.07
N TYR A 146 0.51 -12.12 -11.88
CA TYR A 146 1.77 -11.43 -11.60
C TYR A 146 1.51 -9.96 -11.28
N PHE A 147 1.89 -9.56 -10.07
CA PHE A 147 1.72 -8.19 -9.61
C PHE A 147 2.94 -7.34 -9.93
N TYR A 148 2.79 -6.34 -10.80
CA TYR A 148 3.90 -5.52 -11.30
C TYR A 148 4.67 -4.77 -10.20
N GLN A 149 4.02 -4.46 -9.07
CA GLN A 149 4.68 -3.83 -7.91
C GLN A 149 5.52 -4.80 -7.06
N ILE A 150 5.33 -6.11 -7.20
CA ILE A 150 5.95 -7.13 -6.35
C ILE A 150 7.04 -7.88 -7.09
N TYR A 151 6.75 -8.31 -8.32
CA TYR A 151 7.70 -9.11 -9.09
C TYR A 151 8.63 -8.20 -9.90
N PRO A 152 9.94 -8.50 -9.96
CA PRO A 152 10.83 -7.93 -10.96
C PRO A 152 10.23 -8.06 -12.36
N GLN A 153 10.27 -6.98 -13.15
CA GLN A 153 9.56 -6.89 -14.44
C GLN A 153 10.05 -7.93 -15.45
N ASN A 154 11.34 -8.26 -15.39
CA ASN A 154 11.96 -9.32 -16.18
C ASN A 154 11.43 -10.73 -15.83
N LEU A 155 10.79 -10.93 -14.67
CA LEU A 155 10.23 -12.20 -14.23
C LEU A 155 8.74 -12.36 -14.54
N ILE A 156 8.04 -11.29 -14.95
CA ILE A 156 6.61 -11.35 -15.29
C ILE A 156 6.38 -12.12 -16.60
N GLY A 157 7.40 -12.19 -17.48
CA GLY A 157 7.40 -13.04 -18.67
C GLY A 157 6.35 -12.68 -19.72
N ASP A 158 5.95 -13.69 -20.49
CA ASP A 158 4.82 -13.64 -21.42
C ASP A 158 3.51 -13.79 -20.63
N VAL A 159 2.58 -12.85 -20.84
CA VAL A 159 1.25 -12.81 -20.22
C VAL A 159 0.18 -12.78 -21.30
N ASP A 160 -0.98 -13.37 -21.01
CA ASP A 160 -2.14 -13.43 -21.90
C ASP A 160 -3.04 -12.19 -21.72
N TYR A 161 -3.05 -11.63 -20.51
CA TYR A 161 -3.88 -10.47 -20.18
C TYR A 161 -3.14 -9.43 -19.34
N ILE A 162 -3.47 -8.16 -19.54
CA ILE A 162 -3.03 -7.04 -18.71
C ILE A 162 -4.25 -6.30 -18.20
N ILE A 163 -4.37 -6.13 -16.88
CA ILE A 163 -5.38 -5.27 -16.26
C ILE A 163 -4.71 -3.97 -15.83
N ILE A 164 -5.23 -2.82 -16.26
CA ILE A 164 -4.70 -1.51 -15.88
C ILE A 164 -5.77 -0.64 -15.20
N PRO A 165 -5.39 0.19 -14.22
CA PRO A 165 -6.26 1.24 -13.69
C PRO A 165 -6.36 2.41 -14.68
N THR A 166 -7.56 2.97 -14.87
CA THR A 166 -7.77 4.09 -15.79
C THR A 166 -7.89 5.44 -15.08
N SER A 167 -8.20 5.49 -13.78
CA SER A 167 -8.31 6.75 -13.03
C SER A 167 -6.95 7.33 -12.62
N ASP A 168 -6.78 8.64 -12.83
CA ASP A 168 -5.62 9.44 -12.39
C ASP A 168 -5.67 9.89 -10.93
N LYS A 169 -6.68 9.47 -10.15
CA LYS A 169 -6.74 9.81 -8.73
C LYS A 169 -5.56 9.15 -7.98
N GLU A 170 -4.52 9.97 -7.79
CA GLU A 170 -3.20 9.96 -7.13
C GLU A 170 -2.66 8.73 -6.36
N TYR A 171 -3.48 7.73 -6.04
CA TYR A 171 -3.09 6.54 -5.28
C TYR A 171 -3.51 5.22 -5.93
N SER A 172 -3.81 5.26 -7.23
CA SER A 172 -4.29 4.14 -8.04
C SER A 172 -3.13 3.26 -8.52
N TYR A 173 -2.86 2.19 -7.77
CA TYR A 173 -2.49 0.90 -8.36
C TYR A 173 -1.26 0.88 -9.29
N ASN A 174 -0.25 1.73 -9.07
CA ASN A 174 0.92 1.87 -9.96
C ASN A 174 0.52 2.03 -11.44
N LYS A 175 -0.44 2.92 -11.72
CA LYS A 175 -0.88 3.23 -13.10
C LYS A 175 0.31 3.53 -14.02
N ALA A 176 1.25 4.36 -13.58
CA ALA A 176 2.43 4.71 -14.36
C ALA A 176 3.27 3.48 -14.76
N GLY A 177 3.56 2.59 -13.82
CA GLY A 177 4.28 1.34 -14.09
C GLY A 177 3.50 0.39 -15.00
N MET A 178 2.20 0.21 -14.76
CA MET A 178 1.35 -0.62 -15.62
C MET A 178 1.24 -0.07 -17.05
N ASN A 179 1.11 1.25 -17.20
CA ASN A 179 1.10 1.90 -18.51
C ASN A 179 2.44 1.74 -19.23
N LYS A 180 3.56 1.87 -18.50
CA LYS A 180 4.89 1.61 -19.06
C LYS A 180 4.98 0.18 -19.59
N TYR A 181 4.54 -0.81 -18.81
CA TYR A 181 4.54 -2.21 -19.23
C TYR A 181 3.64 -2.48 -20.43
N LEU A 182 2.43 -1.91 -20.44
CA LEU A 182 1.51 -2.01 -21.58
C LEU A 182 2.15 -1.42 -22.85
N ASN A 183 2.76 -0.25 -22.75
CA ASN A 183 3.43 0.42 -23.87
C ASN A 183 4.61 -0.42 -24.40
N GLU A 184 5.37 -1.08 -23.51
CA GLU A 184 6.45 -1.99 -23.92
C GLU A 184 5.90 -3.18 -24.72
N LYS A 185 4.79 -3.78 -24.29
CA LYS A 185 4.14 -4.89 -25.02
C LYS A 185 3.50 -4.44 -26.33
N GLN A 186 2.91 -3.25 -26.39
CA GLN A 186 2.34 -2.67 -27.62
C GLN A 186 3.40 -2.34 -28.68
N LYS A 187 4.62 -2.05 -28.27
CA LYS A 187 5.76 -1.79 -29.17
C LYS A 187 6.38 -3.07 -29.73
N ASP A 188 6.14 -4.23 -29.11
CA ASP A 188 6.63 -5.51 -29.63
C ASP A 188 5.82 -5.92 -30.86
N THR A 189 6.46 -5.89 -32.03
CA THR A 189 5.81 -6.15 -33.32
C THR A 189 5.26 -7.57 -33.44
N ARG A 190 5.78 -8.52 -32.64
CA ARG A 190 5.35 -9.92 -32.59
C ARG A 190 4.04 -10.13 -31.83
N LEU A 191 3.59 -9.10 -31.10
CA LEU A 191 2.38 -9.17 -30.29
C LEU A 191 1.26 -8.33 -30.93
N CYS A 192 0.04 -8.79 -30.75
CA CYS A 192 -1.17 -7.99 -30.89
C CYS A 192 -1.72 -7.73 -29.49
N VAL A 193 -1.92 -6.45 -29.15
CA VAL A 193 -2.40 -6.05 -27.83
C VAL A 193 -3.68 -5.23 -28.02
N GLU A 194 -4.79 -5.80 -27.60
CA GLU A 194 -6.13 -5.23 -27.81
C GLU A 194 -6.83 -4.98 -26.48
N LYS A 195 -7.49 -3.82 -26.36
CA LYS A 195 -8.37 -3.54 -25.22
C LYS A 195 -9.71 -4.25 -25.43
N ILE A 196 -10.04 -5.19 -24.55
CA ILE A 196 -11.23 -6.05 -24.72
C ILE A 196 -12.36 -5.75 -23.74
N ASP A 197 -12.09 -5.12 -22.60
CA ASP A 197 -13.14 -4.69 -21.65
C ASP A 197 -12.71 -3.45 -20.86
N PHE A 198 -13.69 -2.75 -20.29
CA PHE A 198 -13.52 -1.55 -19.49
C PHE A 198 -14.65 -1.35 -18.50
N SER A 199 -14.34 -0.83 -17.32
CA SER A 199 -15.32 -0.39 -16.33
C SER A 199 -14.98 0.99 -15.78
N LEU A 200 -15.95 1.91 -15.81
CA LEU A 200 -15.88 3.24 -15.20
C LEU A 200 -15.89 3.19 -13.66
N ASN A 201 -16.38 2.09 -13.09
CA ASN A 201 -16.43 1.87 -11.66
C ASN A 201 -16.12 0.39 -11.42
N PRO A 202 -14.84 0.01 -11.29
CA PRO A 202 -13.84 0.71 -10.47
C PRO A 202 -12.75 1.50 -11.23
N ASN A 203 -12.96 1.93 -12.47
CA ASN A 203 -11.95 2.59 -13.34
C ASN A 203 -10.80 1.66 -13.74
N ILE A 204 -11.12 0.61 -14.51
CA ILE A 204 -10.17 -0.42 -14.94
C ILE A 204 -10.40 -0.81 -16.39
N ALA A 205 -9.34 -1.19 -17.08
CA ALA A 205 -9.36 -1.71 -18.45
C ALA A 205 -8.62 -3.04 -18.51
N LEU A 206 -9.14 -3.95 -19.35
CA LEU A 206 -8.54 -5.23 -19.65
C LEU A 206 -8.02 -5.24 -21.08
N TYR A 207 -6.77 -5.68 -21.22
CA TYR A 207 -6.10 -5.88 -22.50
C TYR A 207 -5.79 -7.35 -22.66
N LYS A 208 -6.00 -7.88 -23.87
CA LYS A 208 -5.59 -9.22 -24.27
C LYS A 208 -4.33 -9.12 -25.12
N ILE A 209 -3.41 -10.03 -24.88
CA ILE A 209 -2.20 -10.19 -25.69
C ILE A 209 -2.32 -11.49 -26.48
N THR A 210 -2.09 -11.40 -27.78
CA THR A 210 -1.95 -12.57 -28.65
C THR A 210 -0.64 -12.48 -29.43
N LYS A 211 -0.03 -13.63 -29.72
CA LYS A 211 1.10 -13.69 -30.66
C LYS A 211 0.53 -13.56 -32.07
N LYS A 212 1.19 -12.75 -32.91
CA LYS A 212 0.89 -12.68 -34.35
C LYS A 212 1.44 -13.88 -35.08
#